data_AF-A0A7C2Q895-F1
#
_entry.id   AF-A0A7C2Q895-F1
#
_cell.length_a   1.000
_cell.length_b   1.000
_cell.length_c   1.000
_cell.angle_alpha   90.00
_cell.angle_beta   90.00
_cell.angle_gamma   90.00
#
_symmetry.space_group_name_H-M   'P 1'
#
loop_
_entity.id
_entity.type
_entity.pdbx_description
1 polymer ?
#
loop_
_entity_poly.entity_id
_entity_poly.type
_entity_poly.pdbx_seq_one_letter_code
_entity_poly.pdbx_strand_id
1 'polypeptide(L)' 'MYVQRIIDRIREVSANPFPRDSEKLTGSENFYRLRVGDYRIVYQVDNKNKTVIVYYVRHRKTAYKSM' A
#
# COMPACT_ATOMS: atom_id res chain seq x y z
N MET A 1 -11.80 -14.97 0.95
CA MET A 1 -11.06 -14.60 2.19
C MET A 1 -9.82 -13.71 1.92
N TYR A 2 -9.80 -12.87 0.88
CA TYR A 2 -8.66 -11.97 0.59
C TYR A 2 -8.69 -10.67 1.39
N VAL A 3 -9.89 -10.21 1.75
CA VAL A 3 -10.11 -8.99 2.54
C VAL A 3 -9.39 -9.07 3.89
N GLN A 4 -9.42 -10.23 4.55
CA GLN A 4 -8.73 -10.40 5.83
C GLN A 4 -7.21 -10.20 5.70
N ARG A 5 -6.59 -10.81 4.70
CA ARG A 5 -5.15 -10.64 4.43
C ARG A 5 -4.76 -9.19 4.13
N ILE A 6 -5.63 -8.46 3.44
CA ILE A 6 -5.44 -7.04 3.16
C ILE A 6 -5.49 -6.23 4.47
N ILE A 7 -6.51 -6.47 5.31
CA ILE A 7 -6.66 -5.79 6.61
C ILE A 7 -5.45 -6.07 7.50
N ASP A 8 -4.99 -7.31 7.59
CA ASP A 8 -3.85 -7.68 8.42
C ASP A 8 -2.57 -6.98 7.95
N ARG A 9 -2.36 -6.88 6.64
CA ARG A 9 -1.24 -6.12 6.08
C ARG A 9 -1.35 -4.61 6.33
N ILE A 10 -2.56 -4.02 6.28
CA ILE A 10 -2.75 -2.60 6.62
C ILE A 10 -2.40 -2.35 8.09
N ARG A 11 -2.80 -3.25 9.00
CA ARG A 11 -2.42 -3.18 10.42
C ARG A 11 -0.91 -3.26 10.60
N GLU A 12 -0.24 -4.15 9.88
CA GLU A 12 1.22 -4.25 9.94
C GLU A 12 1.90 -2.95 9.48
N VAL A 13 1.44 -2.35 8.37
CA VAL A 13 1.96 -1.07 7.89
C VAL A 13 1.71 0.06 8.89
N SER A 14 0.62 0.02 9.66
CA SER A 14 0.38 1.02 10.71
C SER A 14 1.41 0.97 11.85
N ALA A 15 1.95 -0.22 12.15
CA ALA A 15 2.99 -0.41 13.17
C ALA A 15 4.41 -0.24 12.62
N ASN A 16 4.63 -0.67 11.38
CA ASN A 16 5.88 -0.51 10.65
C ASN A 16 5.58 0.03 9.24
N PRO A 17 5.67 1.35 9.01
CA PRO A 17 5.35 1.96 7.72
C PRO A 17 6.21 1.52 6.54
N PHE A 18 7.39 0.92 6.81
CA PHE A 18 8.35 0.51 5.79
C PHE A 18 8.72 -0.98 5.95
N PRO A 19 7.76 -1.91 5.76
CA PRO A 19 8.07 -3.33 5.76
C PRO A 19 8.94 -3.68 4.54
N ARG A 20 9.67 -4.81 4.60
CA ARG A 20 10.65 -5.19 3.56
C ARG A 20 10.05 -5.35 2.16
N ASP A 21 8.77 -5.64 2.06
CA ASP A 21 8.02 -5.80 0.81
C ASP A 21 7.30 -4.52 0.37
N SER A 22 7.52 -3.40 1.06
CA SER A 22 7.11 -2.08 0.59
C SER A 22 8.13 -1.52 -0.40
N GLU A 23 7.62 -1.00 -1.51
CA GLU A 23 8.43 -0.34 -2.53
C GLU A 23 8.00 1.13 -2.64
N LYS A 24 8.95 2.06 -2.57
CA LYS A 24 8.69 3.48 -2.78
C LYS A 24 8.32 3.72 -4.24
N LEU A 25 7.23 4.47 -4.49
CA LEU A 25 6.84 4.85 -5.84
C LEU A 25 7.75 5.97 -6.37
N THR A 26 8.25 5.80 -7.58
CA THR A 26 9.12 6.78 -8.25
C THR A 26 8.32 8.02 -8.67
N GLY A 27 8.85 9.21 -8.43
CA GLY A 27 8.20 10.48 -8.79
C GLY A 27 7.17 11.00 -7.80
N SER A 28 7.04 10.38 -6.63
CA SER A 28 6.11 10.80 -5.57
C SER A 28 6.80 10.90 -4.21
N GLU A 29 6.56 12.00 -3.48
CA GLU A 29 7.06 12.17 -2.13
C GLU A 29 6.22 11.33 -1.15
N ASN A 30 6.89 10.36 -0.50
CA ASN A 30 6.34 9.55 0.60
C ASN A 30 5.22 8.55 0.23
N PHE A 31 5.07 8.19 -1.06
CA PHE A 31 4.18 7.11 -1.46
C PHE A 31 4.91 5.77 -1.61
N TYR A 32 4.22 4.73 -1.18
CA TYR A 32 4.71 3.36 -1.12
C TYR A 32 3.65 2.40 -1.66
N ARG A 33 4.12 1.24 -2.13
CA ARG A 33 3.31 0.16 -2.64
C ARG A 33 3.63 -1.13 -1.91
N LEU A 34 2.59 -1.81 -1.44
CA LEU A 34 2.68 -3.14 -0.84
C LEU A 34 1.97 -4.17 -1.73
N ARG A 35 2.56 -5.36 -1.90
CA ARG A 35 1.93 -6.48 -2.60
C ARG A 35 1.26 -7.43 -1.61
N VAL A 36 -0.03 -7.69 -1.79
CA VAL A 36 -0.79 -8.65 -1.00
C VAL A 36 -1.44 -9.66 -1.93
N GLY A 37 -0.70 -10.71 -2.27
CA GLY A 37 -1.12 -11.70 -3.27
C GLY A 37 -1.35 -11.05 -4.64
N ASP A 38 -2.62 -11.04 -5.08
CA ASP A 38 -3.07 -10.43 -6.32
C ASP A 38 -3.54 -8.97 -6.17
N TYR A 39 -3.44 -8.38 -4.97
CA TYR A 39 -3.77 -6.98 -4.73
C TYR A 39 -2.51 -6.15 -4.49
N ARG A 40 -2.60 -4.86 -4.82
CA ARG A 40 -1.62 -3.83 -4.49
C ARG A 40 -2.30 -2.79 -3.60
N ILE A 41 -1.62 -2.47 -2.51
CA ILE A 41 -2.00 -1.38 -1.60
C ILE A 41 -1.07 -0.23 -1.90
N VAL A 42 -1.62 0.94 -2.23
CA VAL A 42 -0.86 2.19 -2.36
C VAL A 42 -1.18 3.03 -1.13
N TYR A 43 -0.15 3.44 -0.43
CA TYR A 43 -0.28 4.23 0.79
C TYR A 43 0.78 5.34 0.84
N GLN A 44 0.50 6.36 1.63
CA GLN A 44 1.43 7.44 1.93
C GLN A 44 1.79 7.40 3.40
N VAL A 45 3.05 7.72 3.71
CA VAL A 45 3.53 7.89 5.09
C VAL A 45 3.73 9.37 5.37
N ASP A 46 2.91 9.93 6.23
CA ASP A 46 3.07 11.28 6.75
C ASP A 46 3.90 11.24 8.03
N ASN A 47 5.20 11.49 7.91
CA ASN A 47 6.13 11.52 9.05
C ASN A 47 5.83 12.66 10.04
N LYS A 48 5.22 13.77 9.59
CA LYS A 48 4.92 14.93 10.44
C LYS A 48 3.77 14.60 11.39
N ASN A 49 2.73 13.97 10.86
CA ASN A 49 1.53 13.61 11.62
C ASN A 49 1.55 12.19 12.18
N LYS A 50 2.60 11.39 11.88
CA LYS A 50 2.72 9.96 12.22
C LYS A 50 1.52 9.15 11.71
N THR A 51 1.09 9.45 10.49
CA THR A 51 -0.12 8.88 9.90
C THR A 51 0.23 8.10 8.65
N VAL A 52 -0.39 6.93 8.50
CA VAL A 52 -0.38 6.15 7.24
C VAL A 52 -1.74 6.32 6.55
N ILE A 53 -1.73 6.82 5.33
CA ILE A 53 -2.94 7.06 4.53
C ILE A 53 -2.99 6.02 3.41
N VAL A 54 -3.99 5.15 3.41
CA VAL A 54 -4.21 4.18 2.32
C VAL A 54 -5.05 4.83 1.23
N TYR A 55 -4.48 5.02 0.05
CA TYR A 55 -5.16 5.65 -1.08
C TYR A 55 -5.96 4.63 -1.90
N TYR A 56 -5.34 3.50 -2.25
CA TYR A 56 -5.97 2.52 -3.12
C TYR A 56 -5.60 1.10 -2.73
N VAL A 57 -6.60 0.21 -2.77
CA VAL A 57 -6.41 -1.25 -2.77
C VAL A 57 -6.96 -1.77 -4.09
N ARG A 58 -6.06 -2.14 -5.02
CA ARG A 58 -6.45 -2.54 -6.38
C ARG A 58 -5.94 -3.92 -6.73
N HIS A 59 -6.74 -4.67 -7.48
CA HIS A 59 -6.33 -5.95 -8.03
C HIS A 59 -5.27 -5.75 -9.13
N ARG A 60 -4.25 -6.61 -9.17
CA ARG A 60 -3.06 -6.53 -10.04
C ARG A 60 -3.43 -6.50 -11.52
N LYS A 61 -4.45 -7.25 -11.92
CA LYS A 61 -4.92 -7.30 -13.33
C LYS A 61 -5.65 -6.03 -13.77
N THR A 62 -6.12 -5.19 -12.85
CA THR A 62 -6.90 -3.98 -13.19
C THR A 62 -6.01 -2.75 -13.40
N ALA A 63 -4.69 -2.88 -13.24
CA ALA A 63 -3.75 -1.77 -13.37
C ALA A 63 -3.46 -1.32 -14.82
N TYR A 64 -4.01 -2.01 -15.84
CA TYR A 64 -3.83 -1.68 -17.27
C TYR A 64 -5.14 -1.52 -18.05
N LYS A 65 -6.29 -1.30 -17.40
CA LYS A 65 -7.54 -0.97 -18.10
C LYS A 65 -7.91 0.49 -17.88
N SER A 66 -7.24 1.35 -18.64
CA SER A 66 -7.74 2.61 -19.25
C SER A 66 -6.55 3.50 -19.63
N MET A 67 -5.92 3.20 -20.77
CA MET A 67 -5.59 4.26 -21.75
C MET A 67 -6.86 4.55 -22.54
#